data_AF-A0A1G7YWW8-F1
#
_entry.id   AF-A0A1G7YWW8-F1
#
_cell.length_a   1.000
_cell.length_b   1.000
_cell.length_c   1.000
_cell.angle_alpha   90.00
_cell.angle_beta   90.00
_cell.angle_gamma   90.00
#
_symmetry.space_group_name_H-M   'P 1'
#
loop_
_entity.id
_entity.type
_entity.pdbx_description
1 polymer ?
#
loop_
_entity_poly.entity_id
_entity_poly.type
_entity_poly.pdbx_seq_one_letter_code
_entity_poly.pdbx_strand_id
1 'polypeptide(L)'
;MDGFGASKTQLDAAKIIVENKGQYIEQLIKNVEQTAVELTSADWAGPASRAFGNVMVGWRDEMGIMRQMLTDIAEKLGMNANVYQAVDEDARAATSSIQGLINR
;
A
#
# COMPACT_ATOMS: atom_id res chain seq x y z
N MET A 1 7.04 14.03 26.87
CA MET A 1 5.98 14.20 25.85
C MET A 1 6.39 13.31 24.70
N ASP A 2 5.96 12.04 24.70
CA ASP A 2 6.52 11.01 23.80
C ASP A 2 5.53 10.61 22.69
N GLY A 3 4.43 11.36 22.52
CA GLY A 3 3.28 10.93 21.72
C GLY A 3 3.43 11.07 20.20
N PHE A 4 4.14 12.11 19.71
CA PHE A 4 4.05 12.49 18.30
C PHE A 4 5.12 11.83 17.41
N GLY A 5 6.38 11.75 17.84
CA GLY A 5 7.45 11.09 17.06
C GLY A 5 7.30 9.55 16.93
N ALA A 6 6.66 8.91 17.91
CA ALA A 6 6.33 7.49 17.85
C ALA A 6 5.27 7.20 16.76
N SER A 7 4.28 8.10 16.60
CA SER A 7 3.20 7.93 15.62
C SER A 7 3.67 8.02 14.17
N LYS A 8 4.59 8.94 13.86
CA LYS A 8 5.20 9.05 12.52
C LYS A 8 6.01 7.80 12.16
N THR A 9 6.86 7.36 13.08
CA THR A 9 7.66 6.12 12.89
C THR A 9 6.75 4.91 12.65
N GLN A 10 5.61 4.84 13.35
CA GLN A 10 4.61 3.79 13.14
C GLN A 10 3.93 3.88 11.77
N LEU A 11 3.61 5.08 11.29
CA LEU A 11 3.01 5.28 9.96
C LEU A 11 4.01 4.96 8.83
N ASP A 12 5.27 5.36 8.97
CA ASP A 12 6.34 5.03 8.02
C ASP A 12 6.58 3.51 7.98
N ALA A 13 6.60 2.85 9.14
CA ALA A 13 6.70 1.39 9.22
C ALA A 13 5.48 0.69 8.58
N ALA A 14 4.26 1.18 8.84
CA ALA A 14 3.05 0.66 8.23
C ALA A 14 3.07 0.81 6.70
N LYS A 15 3.56 1.95 6.19
CA LYS A 15 3.73 2.19 4.75
C LYS A 15 4.64 1.13 4.12
N ILE A 16 5.83 0.90 4.70
CA ILE A 16 6.78 -0.11 4.21
C ILE A 16 6.15 -1.51 4.21
N ILE A 17 5.39 -1.86 5.25
CA ILE A 17 4.69 -3.15 5.32
C ILE A 17 3.67 -3.29 4.19
N VAL A 18 2.89 -2.24 3.91
CA VAL A 18 1.90 -2.24 2.83
C VAL A 18 2.57 -2.35 1.47
N GLU A 19 3.65 -1.59 1.23
CA GLU A 19 4.42 -1.65 -0.02
C GLU A 19 5.00 -3.06 -0.26
N ASN A 20 5.62 -3.65 0.76
CA ASN A 20 6.17 -5.01 0.67
C ASN A 20 5.08 -6.07 0.42
N LYS A 21 3.93 -5.94 1.08
CA LYS A 21 2.78 -6.84 0.85
C LYS A 21 2.20 -6.64 -0.55
N GLY A 22 2.16 -5.41 -1.04
CA GLY A 22 1.76 -5.09 -2.42
C GLY A 22 2.64 -5.82 -3.44
N GLN A 23 3.96 -5.68 -3.32
CA GLN A 23 4.91 -6.37 -4.19
C GLN A 23 4.78 -7.90 -4.12
N TYR A 24 4.59 -8.46 -2.92
CA TYR A 24 4.37 -9.89 -2.76
C TYR A 24 3.09 -10.37 -3.46
N ILE A 25 2.00 -9.64 -3.30
CA ILE A 25 0.71 -9.93 -3.96
C ILE A 25 0.84 -9.82 -5.47
N GLU A 26 1.56 -8.82 -5.99
CA GLU A 26 1.84 -8.70 -7.42
C GLU A 26 2.59 -9.91 -7.97
N GLN A 27 3.55 -10.45 -7.22
CA GLN A 27 4.24 -11.67 -7.61
C GLN A 27 3.30 -12.87 -7.66
N LEU A 28 2.39 -13.00 -6.69
CA LEU A 28 1.38 -14.07 -6.70
C LEU A 28 0.44 -13.95 -7.90
N ILE A 29 0.00 -12.74 -8.24
CA ILE A 29 -0.84 -12.47 -9.42
C ILE A 29 -0.11 -12.93 -10.68
N LYS A 30 1.16 -12.52 -10.87
CA LYS A 30 1.96 -12.94 -12.03
C LYS A 30 2.10 -14.45 -12.13
N ASN A 31 2.32 -15.13 -11.00
CA ASN A 31 2.41 -16.58 -10.97
C ASN A 31 1.10 -17.24 -11.43
N VAL A 32 -0.05 -16.77 -10.95
CA VAL A 32 -1.35 -17.30 -11.35
C VAL A 32 -1.63 -17.04 -12.83
N GLU A 33 -1.32 -15.84 -13.34
CA GLU A 33 -1.47 -15.51 -14.76
C GLU A 33 -0.61 -16.44 -15.62
N GLN A 34 0.64 -16.68 -15.22
CA GLN A 34 1.54 -17.55 -15.94
C GLN A 34 1.04 -19.01 -15.94
N THR A 35 0.65 -19.53 -14.78
CA THR A 35 0.07 -20.88 -14.69
C THR A 35 -1.21 -21.01 -15.51
N ALA A 36 -2.06 -19.99 -15.55
CA ALA A 36 -3.26 -19.99 -16.38
C ALA A 36 -2.93 -20.06 -17.88
N VAL A 37 -1.93 -19.31 -18.33
CA VAL A 37 -1.44 -19.36 -19.71
C VAL A 37 -0.89 -20.74 -20.04
N GLU A 38 0.01 -21.27 -19.20
CA GLU A 38 0.61 -22.60 -19.37
C GLU A 38 -0.47 -23.68 -19.48
N LEU A 39 -1.47 -23.65 -18.59
CA LEU A 39 -2.59 -24.58 -18.58
C LEU A 39 -3.39 -24.52 -19.89
N THR A 40 -3.69 -23.33 -20.41
CA THR A 40 -4.43 -23.17 -21.68
C THR A 40 -3.59 -23.50 -22.93
N SER A 41 -2.27 -23.41 -22.83
CA SER A 41 -1.34 -23.73 -23.93
C SER A 41 -1.00 -25.22 -24.05
N ALA A 42 -1.18 -26.00 -22.98
CA ALA A 42 -0.79 -27.41 -22.88
C ALA A 42 -1.86 -28.38 -23.42
N ASP A 43 -2.38 -28.16 -24.63
CA ASP A 43 -3.44 -28.97 -25.27
C ASP A 43 -4.78 -29.02 -24.51
N TRP A 44 -4.97 -28.19 -23.49
CA TRP A 44 -6.26 -28.02 -22.83
C TRP A 44 -7.18 -27.16 -23.68
N ALA A 45 -7.84 -27.80 -24.65
CA ALA A 45 -8.77 -27.18 -25.57
C ALA A 45 -10.24 -27.51 -25.23
N GLY A 46 -11.16 -26.69 -25.71
CA GLY A 46 -12.60 -26.95 -25.67
C GLY A 46 -13.40 -26.05 -24.71
N PRO A 47 -14.68 -26.40 -24.46
CA PRO A 47 -15.61 -25.56 -23.68
C PRO A 47 -15.11 -25.23 -22.27
N ALA A 48 -14.45 -26.17 -21.58
CA ALA A 48 -13.90 -25.95 -20.24
C ALA A 48 -12.77 -24.91 -20.22
N SER A 49 -11.84 -25.00 -21.18
CA SER A 49 -10.74 -24.02 -21.34
C SER A 49 -11.27 -22.61 -21.62
N ARG A 50 -12.31 -22.48 -22.45
CA ARG A 50 -13.00 -21.20 -22.68
C ARG A 50 -13.68 -20.64 -21.43
N ALA A 51 -14.38 -21.49 -20.67
CA ALA A 51 -15.02 -21.07 -19.42
C ALA A 51 -13.98 -20.62 -18.38
N PHE A 52 -12.87 -21.34 -18.28
CA PHE A 52 -11.74 -20.93 -17.43
C PHE A 52 -11.14 -19.59 -17.88
N GLY A 53 -10.93 -19.40 -19.17
CA GLY A 53 -10.46 -18.12 -19.72
C GLY A 53 -11.36 -16.94 -19.32
N ASN A 54 -12.68 -17.12 -19.37
CA ASN A 54 -13.64 -16.09 -18.93
C ASN A 54 -13.53 -15.80 -17.43
N VAL A 55 -13.36 -16.82 -16.59
CA VAL A 55 -13.13 -16.64 -15.14
C VAL A 55 -11.83 -15.88 -14.90
N MET A 56 -10.77 -16.19 -15.64
CA MET A 56 -9.47 -15.52 -15.52
C MET A 56 -9.50 -14.05 -15.95
N VAL A 57 -10.42 -13.65 -16.84
CA VAL A 57 -10.65 -12.22 -17.15
C VAL A 57 -11.21 -11.50 -15.93
N GLY A 58 -12.30 -12.00 -15.33
CA GLY A 58 -12.89 -11.38 -14.14
C GLY A 58 -11.93 -11.35 -12.95
N TRP A 59 -11.19 -12.44 -12.73
CA TRP A 59 -10.15 -12.49 -11.72
C TRP A 59 -9.08 -11.40 -11.95
N ARG A 60 -8.64 -11.17 -13.19
CA ARG A 60 -7.63 -10.14 -13.50
C ARG A 60 -8.14 -8.73 -13.18
N ASP A 61 -9.41 -8.47 -13.47
CA ASP A 61 -10.04 -7.17 -13.17
C ASP A 61 -10.08 -6.94 -11.65
N GLU A 62 -10.51 -7.95 -10.87
CA GLU A 62 -10.51 -7.90 -9.41
C GLU A 62 -9.10 -7.70 -8.82
N MET A 63 -8.10 -8.40 -9.37
CA MET A 63 -6.71 -8.23 -8.95
C MET A 63 -6.16 -6.84 -9.33
N GLY A 64 -6.63 -6.25 -10.42
CA GLY A 64 -6.37 -4.85 -10.79
C GLY A 64 -6.86 -3.88 -9.72
N ILE A 65 -8.10 -4.05 -9.26
CA ILE A 65 -8.69 -3.24 -8.19
C ILE A 65 -7.89 -3.40 -6.89
N MET A 66 -7.54 -4.62 -6.51
CA MET A 66 -6.77 -4.88 -5.30
C MET A 66 -5.40 -4.18 -5.33
N ARG A 67 -4.70 -4.20 -6.47
CA ARG A 67 -3.43 -3.46 -6.62
C ARG A 67 -3.62 -1.96 -6.39
N GLN A 68 -4.64 -1.37 -7.00
CA GLN A 68 -4.94 0.05 -6.82
C GLN A 68 -5.22 0.37 -5.35
N MET A 69 -6.01 -0.45 -4.65
CA MET A 69 -6.30 -0.24 -3.23
C MET A 69 -5.04 -0.28 -2.36
N LEU A 70 -4.08 -1.17 -2.65
CA LEU A 70 -2.82 -1.25 -1.90
C LEU A 70 -1.96 -0.01 -2.12
N THR A 71 -1.89 0.48 -3.36
CA THR A 71 -1.24 1.76 -3.70
C THR A 71 -1.89 2.92 -2.95
N ASP A 72 -3.22 3.03 -2.99
CA ASP A 72 -3.97 4.08 -2.31
C ASP A 72 -3.74 4.08 -0.79
N ILE A 73 -3.64 2.90 -0.18
CA ILE A 73 -3.34 2.77 1.26
C ILE A 73 -1.91 3.26 1.54
N ALA A 74 -0.92 2.85 0.75
CA ALA A 74 0.46 3.29 0.91
C ALA A 74 0.59 4.83 0.76
N GLU A 75 -0.12 5.41 -0.22
CA GLU A 75 -0.18 6.86 -0.42
C GLU A 75 -0.83 7.59 0.77
N LYS A 76 -1.97 7.09 1.27
CA LYS A 76 -2.64 7.67 2.44
C LYS A 76 -1.78 7.62 3.70
N LEU A 77 -1.04 6.52 3.91
CA LEU A 77 -0.09 6.41 5.02
C LEU A 77 1.04 7.44 4.90
N GLY A 78 1.57 7.65 3.68
CA GLY A 78 2.58 8.68 3.41
C GLY A 78 2.07 10.10 3.62
N MET A 79 0.87 10.42 3.12
CA MET A 79 0.25 11.74 3.34
C MET A 79 0.04 12.02 4.83
N ASN A 80 -0.47 11.04 5.58
CA ASN A 80 -0.65 11.18 7.02
C ASN A 80 0.68 11.45 7.73
N ALA A 81 1.75 10.73 7.39
CA ALA A 81 3.07 10.93 7.97
C ALA A 81 3.61 12.36 7.75
N ASN A 82 3.38 12.95 6.58
CA ASN A 82 3.78 14.33 6.28
C ASN A 82 2.98 15.36 7.09
N VAL A 83 1.67 15.15 7.24
CA VAL A 83 0.81 16.03 8.06
C VAL A 83 1.25 16.00 9.52
N TYR A 84 1.57 14.83 10.07
CA TYR A 84 2.09 14.73 11.43
C TYR A 84 3.44 15.44 11.61
N GLN A 85 4.31 15.43 10.59
CA GLN A 85 5.57 16.17 10.64
C GLN A 85 5.34 17.69 10.70
N ALA A 86 4.46 18.23 9.85
CA ALA A 86 4.16 19.66 9.85
C ALA A 86 3.59 20.12 11.20
N VAL A 87 2.69 19.32 11.80
CA VAL A 87 2.12 19.61 13.12
C VAL A 87 3.18 19.56 14.23
N ASP A 88 4.14 18.64 14.17
CA ASP A 88 5.22 18.54 15.17
C ASP A 88 6.18 19.73 15.06
N GLU A 89 6.54 20.15 13.84
CA GLU A 89 7.38 21.33 13.60
C GLU A 89 6.71 22.61 14.13
N ASP A 90 5.42 22.80 13.83
CA ASP A 90 4.64 23.94 14.33
C ASP A 90 4.52 23.95 15.86
N ALA A 91 4.24 22.79 16.47
CA ALA A 91 4.14 22.66 17.93
C ALA A 91 5.47 22.96 18.64
N ARG A 92 6.60 22.50 18.08
CA ARG A 92 7.94 22.81 18.60
C ARG A 92 8.28 24.29 18.46
N ALA A 93 7.97 24.89 17.31
CA ALA A 93 8.19 26.32 17.07
C ALA A 93 7.39 27.19 18.04
N ALA A 94 6.12 26.86 18.27
CA ALA A 94 5.27 27.53 19.25
C ALA A 94 5.79 27.40 20.68
N THR A 95 6.20 26.18 21.08
CA THR A 95 6.76 25.91 22.42
C THR A 95 8.06 26.67 22.64
N SER A 96 8.97 26.68 21.66
CA SER A 96 10.23 27.43 21.71
C SER A 96 10.00 28.93 21.89
N SER A 97 9.00 29.48 21.17
CA SER A 97 8.61 30.89 21.27
C SER A 97 8.09 31.24 22.66
N ILE A 98 7.24 30.39 23.25
CA ILE A 98 6.73 30.58 24.63
C ILE A 98 7.87 30.51 25.64
N GLN A 99 8.78 29.54 25.50
CA GLN A 99 9.94 29.40 26.40
C GLN A 99 10.84 30.66 26.38
N GLY A 100 11.02 31.26 25.20
CA GLY A 100 11.78 32.50 25.04
C GLY A 100 11.11 33.73 25.63
N LEU A 101 9.79 33.72 25.80
CA LEU A 101 9.04 34.78 26.48
C LEU A 101 9.03 34.61 28.01
N ILE A 102 9.01 33.36 28.49
CA ILE A 102 9.04 33.04 29.93
C ILE A 102 10.43 33.24 30.54
N ASN A 103 11.50 33.03 29.76
CA ASN A 103 12.88 33.17 30.21
C ASN A 103 13.45 34.60 30.05
N ARG A 104 12.60 35.62 29.91
CA ARG A 104 12.98 37.04 29.92
C ARG A 104 12.60 37.73 31.22
#